data_AF-A0A661EA23-F1
#
_entry.id   AF-A0A661EA23-F1
#
_cell.length_a   1.000
_cell.length_b   1.000
_cell.length_c   1.000
_cell.angle_alpha   90.00
_cell.angle_beta   90.00
_cell.angle_gamma   90.00
#
_symmetry.space_group_name_H-M   'P 1'
#
loop_
_entity.id
_entity.type
_entity.pdbx_description
1 polymer ?
#
loop_
_entity_poly.entity_id
_entity_poly.type
_entity_poly.pdbx_seq_one_letter_code
_entity_poly.pdbx_strand_id
1 'polypeptide(L)'
;MAGVRVVVTINFPNGEVADQAVAGMVEANAPIREREGAVQYEVLRSAENPGKVVLMEHWASRELYDKHWTKQMAGGPPDLDPSWEPSIEFYNYQEYAIDDDGVWIAADPADRNSTIRWK
;
A
#
# COMPACT_ATOMS: atom_id res chain seq x y z
N MET A 1 0.00 -2.16 15.54
CA MET A 1 0.34 -3.57 15.24
C MET A 1 1.26 -3.60 14.03
N ALA A 2 2.23 -4.53 14.00
CA ALA A 2 3.06 -4.75 12.81
C ALA A 2 2.20 -5.20 11.61
N GLY A 3 2.63 -4.91 10.39
CA GLY A 3 1.87 -5.23 9.18
C GLY A 3 2.70 -5.12 7.91
N VAL A 4 2.04 -5.18 6.76
CA VAL A 4 2.67 -4.98 5.44
C VAL A 4 2.08 -3.75 4.78
N ARG A 5 2.97 -2.87 4.32
CA ARG A 5 2.66 -1.73 3.47
C ARG A 5 3.01 -2.10 2.04
N VAL A 6 2.06 -1.97 1.13
CA VAL A 6 2.27 -2.13 -0.31
C VAL A 6 2.05 -0.79 -0.96
N VAL A 7 3.00 -0.35 -1.77
CA VAL A 7 2.89 0.86 -2.58
C VAL A 7 3.01 0.45 -4.04
N VAL A 8 1.93 0.58 -4.78
CA VAL A 8 1.90 0.35 -6.22
C VAL A 8 1.81 1.70 -6.90
N THR A 9 2.88 2.12 -7.58
CA THR A 9 2.89 3.35 -8.37
C THR A 9 2.59 3.00 -9.81
N ILE A 10 1.65 3.72 -10.42
CA ILE A 10 1.31 3.61 -11.85
C ILE A 10 1.53 4.97 -12.49
N ASN A 11 2.35 5.00 -13.55
CA ASN A 11 2.60 6.20 -14.34
C ASN A 11 1.81 6.12 -15.64
N PHE A 12 0.82 6.99 -15.78
CA PHE A 12 0.06 7.17 -17.01
C PHE A 12 0.72 8.23 -17.89
N PRO A 13 0.43 8.23 -19.21
CA PRO A 13 1.01 9.18 -20.15
C PRO A 13 0.75 10.66 -19.79
N ASN A 14 -0.41 10.96 -19.21
CA ASN A 14 -0.80 12.31 -18.78
C ASN A 14 -1.95 12.28 -17.74
N GLY A 15 -2.33 13.48 -17.28
CA GLY A 15 -3.40 13.68 -16.31
C GLY A 15 -4.76 13.16 -16.72
N GLU A 16 -5.18 13.46 -17.95
CA GLU A 16 -6.49 13.09 -18.47
C GLU A 16 -6.68 11.57 -18.54
N VAL A 17 -5.69 10.84 -19.07
CA VAL A 17 -5.72 9.37 -19.13
C VAL A 17 -5.82 8.79 -17.72
N ALA A 18 -5.07 9.34 -16.79
CA ALA A 18 -5.10 8.86 -15.42
C ALA A 18 -6.42 9.19 -14.70
N ASP A 19 -7.03 10.34 -14.94
CA ASP A 19 -8.34 10.67 -14.34
C ASP A 19 -9.43 9.70 -14.81
N GLN A 20 -9.40 9.32 -16.09
CA GLN A 20 -10.30 8.29 -16.65
C GLN A 20 -10.06 6.92 -15.99
N ALA A 21 -8.80 6.54 -15.81
CA ALA A 21 -8.44 5.25 -15.19
C ALA A 21 -8.78 5.20 -13.69
N VAL A 22 -8.55 6.30 -12.95
CA VAL A 22 -8.76 6.37 -11.49
C VAL A 22 -10.21 6.07 -11.11
N ALA A 23 -11.20 6.54 -11.87
CA ALA A 23 -12.60 6.25 -11.58
C ALA A 23 -12.88 4.73 -11.54
N GLY A 24 -12.42 4.00 -12.55
CA GLY A 24 -12.54 2.54 -12.60
C GLY A 24 -11.73 1.84 -11.53
N MET A 25 -10.52 2.34 -11.23
CA MET A 25 -9.71 1.81 -10.13
C MET A 25 -10.41 1.98 -8.77
N VAL A 26 -11.00 3.13 -8.48
CA VAL A 26 -11.70 3.38 -7.22
C VAL A 26 -12.87 2.42 -7.06
N GLU A 27 -13.68 2.23 -8.10
CA GLU A 27 -14.81 1.30 -8.07
C GLU A 27 -14.36 -0.15 -7.88
N ALA A 28 -13.37 -0.61 -8.67
CA ALA A 28 -12.87 -1.98 -8.61
C ALA A 28 -12.22 -2.32 -7.25
N ASN A 29 -11.61 -1.33 -6.61
CA ASN A 29 -10.86 -1.51 -5.38
C ASN A 29 -11.68 -1.26 -4.10
N ALA A 30 -12.80 -0.53 -4.18
CA ALA A 30 -13.64 -0.23 -3.03
C ALA A 30 -14.05 -1.47 -2.19
N PRO A 31 -14.39 -2.63 -2.78
CA PRO A 31 -14.74 -3.82 -1.99
C PRO A 31 -13.55 -4.48 -1.29
N ILE A 32 -12.31 -4.16 -1.69
CA ILE A 32 -11.11 -4.80 -1.14
C ILE A 32 -10.87 -4.39 0.32
N ARG A 33 -11.26 -3.17 0.70
CA ARG A 33 -11.17 -2.68 2.09
C ARG A 33 -11.96 -3.55 3.08
N GLU A 34 -12.98 -4.27 2.62
CA GLU A 34 -13.81 -5.15 3.45
C GLU A 34 -13.20 -6.56 3.61
N ARG A 35 -12.05 -6.83 2.97
CA ARG A 35 -11.35 -8.11 3.11
C ARG A 35 -10.70 -8.19 4.49
N GLU A 36 -10.65 -9.42 5.00
CA GLU A 36 -9.95 -9.74 6.24
C GLU A 36 -8.51 -9.22 6.22
N GLY A 37 -8.16 -8.39 7.20
CA GLY A 37 -6.82 -7.82 7.34
C GLY A 37 -6.54 -6.57 6.51
N ALA A 38 -7.46 -6.11 5.65
CA ALA A 38 -7.30 -4.85 4.95
C ALA A 38 -7.52 -3.69 5.93
N VAL A 39 -6.42 -3.02 6.31
CA VAL A 39 -6.46 -1.86 7.21
C VAL A 39 -6.60 -0.56 6.41
N GLN A 40 -5.98 -0.50 5.23
CA GLN A 40 -6.06 0.63 4.31
C GLN A 40 -6.01 0.10 2.87
N TYR A 41 -6.79 0.71 1.98
CA TYR A 41 -6.78 0.41 0.56
C TYR A 41 -7.24 1.65 -0.21
N GLU A 42 -6.29 2.45 -0.69
CA GLU A 42 -6.57 3.80 -1.21
C GLU A 42 -5.91 4.01 -2.57
N VAL A 43 -6.66 4.67 -3.46
CA VAL A 43 -6.13 5.18 -4.73
C VAL A 43 -5.85 6.67 -4.53
N LEU A 44 -4.58 7.05 -4.65
CA LEU A 44 -4.07 8.39 -4.39
C LEU A 44 -3.54 9.02 -5.67
N ARG A 45 -3.72 10.33 -5.79
CA ARG A 45 -3.20 11.14 -6.89
C ARG A 45 -1.97 11.91 -6.45
N SER A 46 -0.92 11.90 -7.26
CA SER A 46 0.24 12.77 -7.01
C SER A 46 -0.14 14.25 -7.18
N ALA A 47 0.29 15.08 -6.24
CA ALA A 47 0.09 16.53 -6.29
C ALA A 47 0.99 17.22 -7.33
N GLU A 48 2.14 16.62 -7.66
CA GLU A 48 3.16 17.23 -8.52
C GLU A 48 3.13 16.69 -9.94
N ASN A 49 2.74 15.42 -10.11
CA ASN A 49 2.65 14.78 -11.41
C ASN A 49 1.24 14.22 -11.63
N PRO A 50 0.37 14.92 -12.37
CA PRO A 50 -0.93 14.41 -12.76
C PRO A 50 -0.86 13.13 -13.60
N GLY A 51 0.26 12.67 -14.13
CA GLY A 51 0.34 11.32 -14.71
C GLY A 51 0.42 10.20 -13.66
N LYS A 52 0.76 10.51 -12.40
CA LYS A 52 1.12 9.52 -11.39
C LYS A 52 -0.04 9.23 -10.45
N VAL A 53 -0.36 7.94 -10.31
CA VAL A 53 -1.35 7.40 -9.36
C VAL A 53 -0.67 6.38 -8.47
N VAL A 54 -1.06 6.33 -7.21
CA VAL A 54 -0.55 5.37 -6.24
C VAL A 54 -1.71 4.58 -5.66
N LEU A 55 -1.69 3.26 -5.80
CA LEU A 55 -2.51 2.38 -4.97
C LEU A 55 -1.69 2.05 -3.71
N MET A 56 -2.20 2.48 -2.56
CA MET A 56 -1.57 2.27 -1.27
C MET A 56 -2.39 1.30 -0.43
N GLU A 57 -1.74 0.24 0.03
CA GLU A 57 -2.37 -0.81 0.81
C GLU A 57 -1.69 -0.94 2.17
N HIS A 58 -2.48 -1.20 3.21
CA HIS A 58 -1.99 -1.63 4.51
C HIS A 58 -2.72 -2.91 4.90
N TRP A 59 -1.95 -3.95 5.18
CA TRP A 59 -2.44 -5.23 5.63
C TRP A 59 -1.98 -5.51 7.06
N ALA A 60 -2.88 -6.01 7.90
CA ALA A 60 -2.65 -6.31 9.30
C ALA A 60 -1.59 -7.40 9.51
N SER A 61 -1.33 -8.24 8.51
CA SER A 61 -0.22 -9.19 8.52
C SER A 61 0.18 -9.59 7.10
N ARG A 62 1.38 -10.17 6.96
CA ARG A 62 1.85 -10.71 5.68
C ARG A 62 0.99 -11.86 5.19
N GLU A 63 0.56 -12.75 6.09
CA GLU A 63 -0.27 -13.91 5.75
C GLU A 63 -1.61 -13.48 5.14
N LEU A 64 -2.22 -12.42 5.67
CA LEU A 64 -3.46 -11.86 5.15
C LEU A 64 -3.26 -11.18 3.79
N TYR A 65 -2.13 -10.50 3.59
CA TYR A 65 -1.76 -10.01 2.26
C TYR A 65 -1.56 -11.15 1.25
N ASP A 66 -0.84 -12.21 1.62
CA ASP A 66 -0.58 -13.35 0.73
C ASP A 66 -1.90 -14.05 0.32
N LYS A 67 -2.87 -14.15 1.24
CA LYS A 67 -4.24 -14.62 0.96
C LYS A 67 -4.97 -13.68 -0.02
N HIS A 68 -4.86 -12.36 0.18
CA HIS A 68 -5.40 -11.37 -0.76
C HIS A 68 -4.79 -11.54 -2.15
N TRP A 69 -3.46 -11.61 -2.25
CA TRP A 69 -2.71 -11.71 -3.49
C TRP A 69 -3.06 -12.98 -4.27
N THR A 70 -3.14 -14.12 -3.57
CA THR A 70 -3.55 -15.40 -4.17
C THR A 70 -4.96 -15.31 -4.78
N LYS A 71 -5.89 -14.67 -4.07
CA LYS A 71 -7.26 -14.47 -4.57
C LYS A 71 -7.30 -13.53 -5.78
N GLN A 72 -6.47 -12.49 -5.80
CA GLN A 72 -6.38 -11.56 -6.93
C GLN A 72 -5.85 -12.27 -8.18
N MET A 73 -4.75 -13.01 -8.05
CA MET A 73 -4.16 -13.75 -9.17
C MET A 73 -5.04 -14.89 -9.71
N ALA A 74 -5.90 -15.48 -8.87
CA ALA A 74 -6.87 -16.47 -9.33
C ALA A 74 -7.92 -15.89 -10.29
N GLY A 75 -8.18 -14.59 -10.23
CA GLY A 75 -9.03 -13.86 -11.18
C GLY A 75 -8.32 -13.48 -12.49
N GLY A 76 -7.04 -13.83 -12.62
CA GLY A 76 -6.14 -13.32 -13.66
C GLY A 76 -5.36 -12.08 -13.19
N PRO A 77 -4.18 -11.80 -13.78
CA PRO A 77 -3.51 -10.53 -13.54
C PRO A 77 -4.41 -9.37 -13.99
N PRO A 78 -4.29 -8.18 -13.39
CA PRO A 78 -4.94 -6.99 -13.91
C PRO A 78 -4.57 -6.80 -15.39
N ASP A 79 -5.55 -6.49 -16.24
CA ASP A 79 -5.31 -6.13 -17.63
C ASP A 79 -4.70 -4.72 -17.64
N LEU A 80 -3.37 -4.67 -17.59
CA LEU A 80 -2.61 -3.43 -17.60
C LEU A 80 -2.21 -3.12 -19.04
N ASP A 81 -2.47 -1.89 -19.48
CA ASP A 81 -1.89 -1.39 -20.71
C ASP A 81 -0.35 -1.51 -20.61
N PRO A 82 0.34 -2.11 -21.60
CA PRO A 82 1.79 -2.29 -21.57
C PRO A 82 2.59 -0.99 -21.46
N SER A 83 1.98 0.15 -21.79
CA SER A 83 2.56 1.48 -21.61
C SER A 83 2.51 1.99 -20.18
N TRP A 84 1.72 1.36 -19.32
CA TRP A 84 1.68 1.67 -17.90
C TRP A 84 2.82 0.90 -17.25
N GLU A 85 3.81 1.61 -16.73
CA GLU A 85 4.95 1.00 -16.04
C GLU A 85 4.67 0.98 -14.53
N PRO A 86 4.04 -0.06 -13.97
CA PRO A 86 3.83 -0.13 -12.53
C PRO A 86 5.14 -0.48 -11.82
N SER A 87 5.38 0.18 -10.69
CA SER A 87 6.36 -0.28 -9.70
C SER A 87 5.65 -0.72 -8.44
N ILE A 88 6.15 -1.78 -7.79
CA ILE A 88 5.58 -2.31 -6.56
C ILE A 88 6.67 -2.32 -5.49
N GLU A 89 6.39 -1.71 -4.36
CA GLU A 89 7.27 -1.64 -3.20
C GLU A 89 6.60 -2.27 -1.98
N PHE A 90 7.37 -3.03 -1.20
CA PHE A 90 6.93 -3.68 0.02
C PHE A 90 7.73 -3.15 1.20
N TYR A 91 7.02 -2.73 2.24
CA TYR A 91 7.65 -2.31 3.49
C TYR A 91 7.01 -3.03 4.68
N ASN A 92 7.84 -3.37 5.66
CA ASN A 92 7.35 -3.74 6.97
C ASN A 92 6.75 -2.50 7.62
N TYR A 93 5.47 -2.57 7.97
CA TYR A 93 4.79 -1.51 8.69
C TYR A 93 4.92 -1.76 10.19
N GLN A 94 5.27 -0.72 10.94
CA GLN A 94 5.35 -0.75 12.39
C GLN A 94 4.90 0.60 12.95
N GLU A 95 4.11 0.57 14.01
CA GLU A 95 3.76 1.76 14.77
C GLU A 95 4.85 2.06 15.81
N TYR A 96 5.18 3.34 15.95
CA TYR A 96 6.16 3.84 16.91
C TYR A 96 5.52 4.83 17.88
N ALA A 97 6.02 4.83 19.11
CA ALA A 97 5.75 5.83 20.12
C ALA A 97 7.05 6.55 20.49
N ILE A 98 6.93 7.72 21.10
CA ILE A 98 8.04 8.46 21.68
C ILE A 98 8.10 8.11 23.17
N ASP A 99 9.28 7.72 23.68
CA ASP A 99 9.50 7.50 25.11
C ASP A 99 9.80 8.80 25.88
N ASP A 100 10.01 8.70 27.19
CA ASP A 100 10.28 9.84 28.07
C ASP A 100 11.56 10.61 27.69
N ASP A 101 12.48 9.97 26.97
CA ASP A 101 13.75 10.55 26.51
C ASP A 101 13.64 11.13 25.07
N GLY A 102 12.45 11.09 24.46
CA GLY A 102 12.22 11.63 23.12
C GLY A 102 12.65 10.67 21.99
N VAL A 103 12.87 9.39 22.28
CA VAL A 103 13.33 8.40 21.31
C VAL A 103 12.16 7.62 20.73
N TRP A 104 12.17 7.44 19.40
CA TRP A 104 11.19 6.59 18.72
C TRP A 104 11.46 5.11 19.03
N ILE A 105 10.48 4.45 19.63
CA ILE A 105 10.51 3.02 19.94
C ILE A 105 9.27 2.34 19.39
N ALA A 106 9.38 1.04 19.06
CA ALA A 106 8.21 0.29 18.64
C ALA A 106 7.11 0.39 19.71
N ALA A 107 5.88 0.70 19.27
CA ALA A 107 4.75 0.90 20.16
C ALA A 107 4.47 -0.38 20.96
N ASP A 108 4.50 -1.54 20.30
CA ASP A 108 4.45 -2.85 20.94
C ASP A 108 5.81 -3.17 21.63
N PRO A 109 5.82 -3.38 22.96
CA PRO A 109 7.02 -3.79 23.69
C PRO A 109 7.71 -5.04 23.13
N ALA A 110 6.97 -5.99 22.56
CA ALA A 110 7.53 -7.22 22.00
C ALA A 110 8.46 -6.95 20.79
N ASP A 111 8.19 -5.87 20.05
CA ASP A 111 8.93 -5.49 18.84
C ASP A 111 10.11 -4.54 19.13
N ARG A 112 10.32 -4.14 20.39
CA ARG A 112 11.39 -3.18 20.74
C ARG A 112 12.79 -3.73 20.54
N ASN A 113 12.94 -5.05 20.55
CA ASN A 113 14.22 -5.72 20.30
C ASN A 113 14.68 -5.66 18.83
N SER A 114 13.78 -5.37 17.88
CA SER A 114 14.09 -5.17 16.46
C SER A 114 14.17 -3.70 16.05
N THR A 115 14.11 -2.77 17.02
CA THR A 115 14.08 -1.33 16.77
C THR A 115 15.41 -0.82 16.21
N ILE A 116 15.34 -0.07 15.11
CA ILE A 116 16.48 0.62 14.51
C ILE A 116 16.94 1.73 15.45
N ARG A 117 18.20 1.69 15.89
CA ARG A 117 18.83 2.77 16.65
C ARG A 117 19.56 3.70 15.70
N TRP A 118 18.99 4.88 15.46
CA TRP A 118 19.64 5.97 14.75
C TRP A 118 20.67 6.60 15.70
N LYS A 119 21.94 6.19 15.59
CA LYS A 119 23.06 6.84 16.30
C LYS A 119 23.54 8.06 15.52
#